data_AF-A0A932NYF3-F1
#
_entry.id   AF-A0A932NYF3-F1
#
_cell.length_a   1.000
_cell.length_b   1.000
_cell.length_c   1.000
_cell.angle_alpha   90.00
_cell.angle_beta   90.00
_cell.angle_gamma   90.00
#
_symmetry.space_group_name_H-M   'P 1'
#
loop_
_entity.id
_entity.type
_entity.pdbx_description
1 polymer ?
#
loop_
_entity_poly.entity_id
_entity_poly.type
_entity_poly.pdbx_seq_one_letter_code
_entity_poly.pdbx_strand_id
1 'polypeptide(L)'
;MNLYLDDDTADRRLVALLTNAGHVVVVPASVSLAGAPDARHFIHAMRQSLVLITRNHDDFLDLHEVVQTAHGTHPGILIIRFDNDPTRDMTPRHIVTAIAHLESIGVPLENQVYILNHWR
;
A
#
# COMPACT_ATOMS: atom_id res chain seq x y z
N MET A 1 -6.19 4.28 -9.02
CA MET A 1 -5.98 2.86 -8.59
C MET A 1 -7.06 2.31 -7.67
N ASN A 2 -7.13 0.97 -7.54
CA ASN A 2 -7.81 0.29 -6.44
C ASN A 2 -6.78 -0.05 -5.36
N LEU A 3 -7.02 0.40 -4.13
CA LEU A 3 -6.05 0.40 -3.04
C LEU A 3 -6.60 -0.39 -1.85
N TYR A 4 -5.73 -1.18 -1.21
CA TYR A 4 -5.97 -1.79 0.09
C TYR A 4 -5.04 -1.14 1.11
N LEU A 5 -5.57 -0.40 2.07
CA LEU A 5 -4.77 0.11 3.19
C LEU A 5 -4.67 -0.98 4.25
N ASP A 6 -3.46 -1.26 4.68
CA ASP A 6 -3.18 -2.12 5.83
C ASP A 6 -3.63 -1.45 7.14
N ASP A 7 -3.70 -2.20 8.24
CA ASP A 7 -4.21 -1.71 9.52
C ASP A 7 -3.42 -0.49 10.04
N ASP A 8 -2.11 -0.47 9.79
CA ASP A 8 -1.21 0.60 10.19
C ASP A 8 -1.36 1.89 9.35
N THR A 9 -2.01 1.82 8.20
CA THR A 9 -2.19 2.92 7.23
C THR A 9 -3.65 3.31 7.04
N ALA A 10 -4.60 2.58 7.63
CA ALA A 10 -6.05 2.82 7.56
C ALA A 10 -6.53 4.08 8.34
N ASP A 11 -5.78 5.18 8.24
CA ASP A 11 -6.15 6.49 8.76
C ASP A 11 -7.33 7.09 7.98
N ARG A 12 -8.33 7.61 8.70
CA ARG A 12 -9.56 8.16 8.12
C ARG A 12 -9.29 9.31 7.15
N ARG A 13 -8.30 10.15 7.44
CA ARG A 13 -7.97 11.30 6.60
C ARG A 13 -7.28 10.85 5.32
N LEU A 14 -6.38 9.87 5.39
CA LEU A 14 -5.78 9.26 4.21
C LEU A 14 -6.83 8.62 3.31
N VAL A 15 -7.75 7.83 3.86
CA VAL A 15 -8.87 7.23 3.11
C VAL A 15 -9.64 8.32 2.35
N ALA A 16 -10.07 9.37 3.05
CA ALA A 16 -10.85 10.45 2.43
C ALA A 16 -10.07 11.16 1.30
N LEU A 17 -8.77 11.41 1.49
CA LEU A 17 -7.96 12.06 0.46
C LEU A 17 -7.76 11.19 -0.77
N LEU A 18 -7.50 9.89 -0.60
CA LEU A 18 -7.36 8.94 -1.70
C LEU A 18 -8.69 8.76 -2.45
N THR A 19 -9.81 8.65 -1.74
CA THR A 19 -11.13 8.58 -2.38
C THR A 19 -11.43 9.87 -3.17
N ASN A 20 -11.13 11.04 -2.61
CA ASN A 20 -11.32 12.32 -3.30
C ASN A 20 -10.41 12.47 -4.53
N ALA A 21 -9.25 11.82 -4.53
CA ALA A 21 -8.36 11.75 -5.69
C ALA A 21 -8.83 10.72 -6.76
N GLY A 22 -9.96 10.04 -6.53
CA GLY A 22 -10.56 9.12 -7.50
C GLY A 22 -10.15 7.66 -7.33
N HIS A 23 -9.47 7.31 -6.24
CA HIS A 23 -9.11 5.91 -5.93
C HIS A 23 -10.27 5.16 -5.29
N VAL A 24 -10.40 3.87 -5.61
CA VAL A 24 -11.18 2.94 -4.79
C VAL A 24 -10.31 2.55 -3.61
N VAL A 25 -10.82 2.71 -2.39
CA VAL A 25 -10.05 2.45 -1.16
C VAL A 25 -10.78 1.43 -0.31
N VAL A 26 -10.11 0.32 -0.03
CA VAL A 26 -10.55 -0.73 0.89
C VAL A 26 -9.68 -0.66 2.14
N VAL A 27 -10.32 -0.75 3.30
CA VAL A 27 -9.65 -0.82 4.61
C VAL A 27 -10.05 -2.11 5.33
N PRO A 28 -9.24 -2.63 6.26
CA PRO A 28 -9.48 -3.97 6.80
C PRO A 28 -10.80 -4.07 7.58
N ALA A 29 -11.16 -3.01 8.30
CA ALA A 29 -12.44 -2.90 9.00
C ALA A 29 -13.67 -3.02 8.07
N SER A 30 -13.56 -2.58 6.80
CA SER A 30 -14.67 -2.64 5.84
C SER A 30 -14.93 -4.05 5.28
N VAL A 31 -13.97 -4.96 5.46
CA VAL A 31 -14.00 -6.34 4.93
C VAL A 31 -13.81 -7.40 6.02
N SER A 32 -14.04 -7.02 7.28
CA SER A 32 -13.89 -7.91 8.45
C SER A 32 -12.50 -8.54 8.60
N LEU A 33 -11.45 -7.78 8.25
CA LEU A 33 -10.04 -8.18 8.39
C LEU A 33 -9.25 -7.29 9.35
N ALA A 34 -9.91 -6.41 10.12
CA ALA A 34 -9.21 -5.62 11.13
C ALA A 34 -8.52 -6.52 12.16
N GLY A 35 -7.23 -6.26 12.42
CA GLY A 35 -6.36 -7.04 13.29
C GLY A 35 -5.96 -8.40 12.75
N ALA A 36 -6.18 -8.67 11.45
CA ALA A 36 -5.75 -9.91 10.84
C ALA A 36 -4.22 -9.93 10.66
N PRO A 37 -3.60 -11.10 10.44
CA PRO A 37 -2.19 -11.15 10.09
C PRO A 37 -1.92 -10.57 8.69
N ASP A 38 -0.74 -10.00 8.45
CA ASP A 38 -0.30 -9.38 7.18
C ASP A 38 -0.55 -10.28 5.96
N ALA A 39 -0.28 -11.58 6.08
CA ALA A 39 -0.56 -12.55 5.02
C ALA A 39 -2.05 -12.57 4.61
N ARG A 40 -2.99 -12.37 5.56
CA ARG A 40 -4.43 -12.30 5.27
C ARG A 40 -4.81 -10.99 4.58
N HIS A 41 -4.20 -9.88 4.97
CA HIS A 41 -4.33 -8.60 4.25
C HIS A 41 -3.84 -8.76 2.81
N PHE A 42 -2.66 -9.34 2.62
CA PHE A 42 -2.07 -9.53 1.30
C PHE A 42 -2.88 -10.48 0.41
N ILE A 43 -3.33 -11.62 0.93
CA ILE A 43 -4.21 -12.54 0.21
C ILE A 43 -5.50 -11.85 -0.24
N HIS A 44 -6.09 -11.00 0.62
CA HIS A 44 -7.29 -10.24 0.25
C HIS A 44 -6.99 -9.26 -0.88
N ALA A 45 -5.91 -8.48 -0.76
CA ALA A 45 -5.48 -7.53 -1.78
C ALA A 45 -5.25 -8.22 -3.14
N MET A 46 -4.56 -9.36 -3.15
CA MET A 46 -4.33 -10.15 -4.36
C MET A 46 -5.65 -10.63 -4.99
N ARG A 47 -6.54 -11.24 -4.19
CA ARG A 47 -7.83 -11.77 -4.66
C ARG A 47 -8.77 -10.72 -5.23
N GLN A 48 -8.62 -9.46 -4.79
CA GLN A 48 -9.48 -8.35 -5.20
C GLN A 48 -8.78 -7.39 -6.17
N SER A 49 -7.58 -7.75 -6.64
CA SER A 49 -6.76 -6.92 -7.52
C SER A 49 -6.54 -5.50 -6.98
N LEU A 50 -6.21 -5.42 -5.68
CA LEU A 50 -5.93 -4.19 -4.96
C LEU A 50 -4.41 -4.05 -4.74
N VAL A 51 -3.89 -2.85 -4.99
CA VAL A 51 -2.51 -2.49 -4.62
C VAL A 51 -2.48 -2.27 -3.11
N LEU A 52 -1.59 -2.97 -2.40
CA LEU A 52 -1.51 -2.89 -0.94
C LEU A 52 -0.63 -1.71 -0.51
N ILE A 53 -1.08 -0.95 0.48
CA ILE A 53 -0.33 0.14 1.11
C ILE A 53 -0.11 -0.21 2.58
N THR A 54 1.13 -0.12 3.06
CA THR A 54 1.51 -0.46 4.43
C THR A 54 2.67 0.41 4.92
N ARG A 55 2.86 0.51 6.24
CA ARG A 55 4.13 0.99 6.85
C ARG A 55 5.00 -0.16 7.34
N ASN A 56 4.45 -1.37 7.44
CA ASN A 56 5.18 -2.57 7.81
C ASN A 56 5.99 -3.08 6.61
N HIS A 57 7.27 -2.71 6.57
CA HIS A 57 8.09 -2.99 5.38
C HIS A 57 8.69 -4.40 5.39
N ASP A 58 9.17 -4.89 6.53
CA ASP A 58 9.89 -6.16 6.59
C ASP A 58 8.96 -7.35 6.27
N ASP A 59 7.80 -7.43 6.93
CA ASP A 59 6.87 -8.54 6.74
C ASP A 59 6.31 -8.61 5.30
N PHE A 60 6.04 -7.47 4.67
CA PHE A 60 5.53 -7.45 3.30
C PHE A 60 6.61 -7.67 2.22
N LEU A 61 7.88 -7.39 2.52
CA LEU A 61 8.99 -7.77 1.64
C LEU A 61 9.19 -9.29 1.64
N ASP A 62 9.11 -9.93 2.81
CA ASP A 62 9.17 -11.38 2.92
C ASP A 62 7.98 -12.04 2.19
N LEU A 63 6.76 -11.51 2.37
CA LEU A 63 5.58 -12.00 1.66
C LEU A 63 5.69 -11.82 0.14
N HIS A 64 6.27 -10.71 -0.32
CA HIS A 64 6.58 -10.49 -1.73
C HIS A 64 7.53 -11.58 -2.26
N GLU A 65 8.63 -11.88 -1.56
CA GLU A 65 9.59 -12.91 -1.95
C GLU A 65 8.95 -14.30 -2.01
N VAL A 66 8.09 -14.63 -1.03
CA VAL A 66 7.31 -15.88 -1.03
C VAL A 66 6.44 -15.99 -2.30
N VAL A 67 5.73 -14.92 -2.66
CA VAL A 67 4.90 -14.91 -3.88
C VAL A 67 5.76 -15.07 -5.13
N GLN A 68 6.90 -14.36 -5.23
CA GLN A 68 7.80 -14.46 -6.38
C GLN A 68 8.40 -15.86 -6.53
N THR A 69 8.84 -16.47 -5.43
CA THR A 69 9.41 -17.82 -5.41
C THR A 69 8.38 -18.87 -5.80
N ALA A 70 7.12 -18.67 -5.43
CA ALA A 70 6.00 -19.51 -5.85
C ALA A 70 5.53 -19.24 -7.30
N HIS A 71 6.19 -18.33 -8.04
CA HIS A 71 5.75 -17.85 -9.35
C HIS A 71 4.30 -17.32 -9.35
N GLY A 72 3.85 -16.79 -8.22
CA GLY A 72 2.56 -16.13 -8.08
C GLY A 72 2.60 -14.67 -8.55
N THR A 73 1.43 -14.02 -8.54
CA THR A 73 1.30 -12.61 -8.89
C THR A 73 0.58 -11.81 -7.82
N HIS A 74 0.97 -10.55 -7.64
CA HIS A 74 0.25 -9.57 -6.83
C HIS A 74 0.14 -8.21 -7.55
N PRO A 75 -0.90 -7.40 -7.25
CA PRO A 75 -1.16 -6.15 -7.96
C PRO A 75 -0.10 -5.06 -7.71
N GLY A 76 0.63 -5.16 -6.61
CA GLY A 76 1.71 -4.26 -6.22
C GLY A 76 1.69 -3.96 -4.72
N ILE A 77 2.83 -3.53 -4.19
CA ILE A 77 2.96 -3.11 -2.79
C ILE A 77 3.59 -1.71 -2.75
N LEU A 78 2.96 -0.80 -2.03
CA LEU A 78 3.46 0.54 -1.76
C LEU A 78 3.79 0.67 -0.28
N ILE A 79 5.06 0.90 0.03
CA ILE A 79 5.58 1.00 1.39
C ILE A 79 5.75 2.47 1.74
N ILE A 80 5.24 2.86 2.91
CA ILE A 80 5.48 4.17 3.53
C ILE A 80 6.47 3.96 4.68
N ARG A 81 7.72 4.40 4.51
CA ARG A 81 8.72 4.32 5.56
C ARG A 81 8.54 5.44 6.59
N PHE A 82 8.72 5.09 7.86
CA PHE A 82 9.07 6.05 8.90
C PHE A 82 10.58 5.93 9.08
N ASP A 83 11.32 6.91 8.61
CA ASP A 83 12.76 6.96 8.91
C ASP A 83 12.92 7.47 10.35
N ASN A 84 14.07 7.23 10.99
CA ASN A 84 14.39 7.82 12.31
C ASN A 84 14.48 9.36 12.30
N ASP A 85 14.25 9.99 11.16
CA ASP A 85 14.12 11.43 10.97
C ASP A 85 12.63 11.79 10.71
N PRO A 86 11.93 12.37 11.70
CA PRO A 86 10.52 12.75 11.58
C PRO A 86 10.23 13.72 10.44
N THR A 87 11.25 14.42 9.92
CA THR A 87 11.07 15.30 8.76
C THR A 87 10.77 14.52 7.49
N ARG A 88 11.06 13.21 7.45
CA ARG A 88 10.83 12.31 6.32
C ARG A 88 9.50 11.56 6.38
N ASP A 89 8.76 11.73 7.47
CA ASP A 89 7.43 11.14 7.64
C ASP A 89 6.44 11.74 6.64
N MET A 90 5.74 10.86 5.95
CA MET A 90 4.77 11.28 4.96
C MET A 90 3.44 11.61 5.64
N THR A 91 3.00 12.86 5.49
CA THR A 91 1.61 13.22 5.81
C THR A 91 0.65 12.51 4.84
N PRO A 92 -0.64 12.35 5.19
CA PRO A 92 -1.63 11.84 4.25
C PRO A 92 -1.66 12.57 2.89
N ARG A 93 -1.38 13.88 2.88
CA ARG A 93 -1.26 14.65 1.63
C ARG A 93 -0.03 14.25 0.83
N HIS A 94 1.13 14.08 1.47
CA HIS A 94 2.35 13.63 0.80
C HIS A 94 2.17 12.24 0.18
N ILE A 95 1.48 11.31 0.86
CA ILE A 95 1.19 9.97 0.33
C ILE A 95 0.39 10.06 -0.96
N VAL A 96 -0.69 10.85 -0.97
CA VAL A 96 -1.54 11.06 -2.16
C VAL A 96 -0.73 11.68 -3.31
N THR A 97 0.11 12.69 -3.02
CA THR A 97 0.99 13.29 -4.04
C THR A 97 1.98 12.28 -4.63
N ALA A 98 2.61 11.45 -3.80
CA ALA A 98 3.55 10.44 -4.26
C ALA A 98 2.87 9.37 -5.13
N ILE A 99 1.67 8.94 -4.77
CA ILE A 99 0.86 8.01 -5.59
C ILE A 99 0.50 8.65 -6.94
N ALA A 100 0.05 9.90 -6.94
CA ALA A 100 -0.27 10.62 -8.18
C ALA A 100 0.97 10.78 -9.09
N HIS A 101 2.14 11.04 -8.50
CA HIS A 101 3.40 11.12 -9.24
C HIS A 101 3.77 9.75 -9.86
N LEU A 102 3.67 8.67 -9.07
CA LEU A 102 3.90 7.31 -9.55
C LEU A 102 2.96 6.94 -10.70
N GLU A 103 1.67 7.29 -10.61
CA GLU A 103 0.70 7.13 -11.72
C GLU A 103 1.11 7.93 -12.95
N SER A 104 1.56 9.18 -12.78
CA SER A 104 1.93 10.05 -13.90
C SER A 104 3.14 9.56 -14.68
N ILE A 105 4.08 8.88 -14.02
CA ILE A 105 5.27 8.30 -14.66
C ILE A 105 4.90 6.98 -15.37
N GLY A 106 3.82 6.31 -14.95
CA GLY A 106 3.33 5.10 -15.59
C GLY A 106 4.20 3.87 -15.34
N VAL A 107 4.87 3.80 -14.19
CA VAL A 107 5.67 2.63 -13.81
C VAL A 107 4.77 1.40 -13.58
N PRO A 108 5.23 0.18 -13.93
CA PRO A 108 4.45 -1.03 -13.72
C PRO A 108 4.31 -1.33 -12.22
N LEU A 109 3.09 -1.65 -11.76
CA LEU A 109 2.83 -1.98 -10.34
C LEU A 109 2.81 -3.48 -10.04
N GLU A 110 2.41 -4.29 -11.03
CA GLU A 110 2.27 -5.73 -10.85
C GLU A 110 3.61 -6.34 -10.46
N ASN A 111 3.60 -7.15 -9.41
CA ASN A 111 4.79 -7.81 -8.86
C ASN A 111 5.91 -6.86 -8.44
N GLN A 112 5.62 -5.57 -8.26
CA GLN A 112 6.59 -4.58 -7.81
C GLN A 112 6.32 -4.13 -6.37
N VAL A 113 7.40 -3.71 -5.72
CA VAL A 113 7.38 -3.04 -4.43
C VAL A 113 7.99 -1.66 -4.58
N TYR A 114 7.26 -0.62 -4.20
CA TYR A 114 7.73 0.76 -4.26
C TYR A 114 7.71 1.40 -2.88
N ILE A 115 8.82 2.07 -2.52
CA ILE A 115 8.88 2.90 -1.32
C ILE A 115 8.46 4.33 -1.69
N LEU A 116 7.33 4.79 -1.16
CA LEU A 116 6.74 6.08 -1.52
C LEU A 116 7.60 7.28 -1.07
N ASN A 117 8.35 7.14 0.02
CA ASN A 117 9.22 8.20 0.56
C ASN A 117 10.31 8.65 -0.42
N HIS A 118 10.66 7.83 -1.41
CA HIS A 118 11.67 8.17 -2.40
C HIS A 118 11.19 9.23 -3.41
N TRP A 119 9.88 9.48 -3.47
CA TRP A 119 9.23 10.32 -4.49
C TRP A 119 8.81 11.69 -3.97
N ARG A 120 9.47 12.17 -2.91
CA ARG A 120 9.27 13.50 -2.34
C ARG A 120 10.15 14.56 -3.00
#